data_AF-A0A2G1X583-F1
#
_entry.id   AF-A0A2G1X583-F1
#
_cell.length_a   1.000
_cell.length_b   1.000
_cell.length_c   1.000
_cell.angle_alpha   90.00
_cell.angle_beta   90.00
_cell.angle_gamma   90.00
#
_symmetry.space_group_name_H-M   'P 1'
#
loop_
_entity.id
_entity.type
_entity.pdbx_description
1 polymer ?
#
loop_
_entity_poly.entity_id
_entity_poly.type
_entity_poly.pdbx_seq_one_letter_code
_entity_poly.pdbx_strand_id
1 'polypeptide(L)' 'MSSCQGDIPTTTKIDREMSEFVESEVRRLGVSRAEFFRRLLDLYRESRREQVDCFACGQTVVFDLRSGR' A
#
# COMPACT_ATOMS: atom_id res chain seq x y z
N MET A 1 22.41 -10.47 -23.79
CA MET A 1 22.13 -10.60 -22.35
C MET A 1 21.10 -9.55 -21.98
N SER A 2 19.84 -9.94 -21.81
CA SER A 2 18.76 -9.06 -21.38
C SER A 2 19.05 -8.59 -19.96
N SER A 3 19.33 -7.30 -19.78
CA SER A 3 19.35 -6.69 -18.45
C SER A 3 17.96 -6.89 -17.84
N CYS A 4 17.86 -7.71 -16.79
CA CYS A 4 16.68 -7.74 -15.92
C CYS A 4 16.30 -6.30 -15.62
N GLN A 5 15.09 -5.89 -16.02
CA GLN A 5 14.62 -4.52 -15.85
C GLN A 5 14.64 -4.19 -14.36
N GLY A 6 15.65 -3.42 -13.96
CA GLY A 6 15.68 -2.75 -12.66
C GLY A 6 14.50 -1.79 -12.55
N ASP A 7 14.13 -1.50 -11.30
CA ASP A 7 13.11 -0.57 -10.82
C ASP A 7 12.29 0.15 -11.91
N ILE A 8 11.05 -0.34 -12.14
CA ILE A 8 10.10 0.32 -13.05
C ILE A 8 9.42 1.46 -12.29
N PRO A 9 9.58 2.73 -12.73
CA PRO A 9 8.92 3.86 -12.10
C PRO A 9 7.40 3.73 -12.26
N THR A 10 6.69 3.83 -11.13
CA THR A 10 5.23 3.83 -11.12
C THR A 10 4.73 5.19 -10.68
N THR A 11 3.66 5.67 -11.32
CA THR A 11 2.96 6.88 -10.93
C THR A 11 1.48 6.56 -10.72
N THR A 12 0.79 7.35 -9.91
CA THR A 12 -0.63 7.15 -9.62
C THR A 12 -1.33 8.50 -9.71
N LYS A 13 -2.45 8.51 -10.45
CA LYS A 13 -3.35 9.67 -10.47
C LYS A 13 -4.24 9.57 -9.23
N ILE A 14 -4.15 10.58 -8.39
CA ILE A 14 -4.98 10.74 -7.20
C ILE A 14 -5.52 12.16 -7.20
N ASP A 15 -6.67 12.36 -6.56
CA ASP A 15 -7.19 13.70 -6.32
C ASP A 15 -6.34 14.44 -5.27
N ARG A 16 -6.69 15.71 -5.05
CA ARG A 16 -5.99 16.57 -4.11
C ARG A 16 -6.09 16.08 -2.67
N GLU A 17 -7.28 15.67 -2.25
CA GLU A 17 -7.54 15.21 -0.88
C GLU A 17 -6.69 13.99 -0.54
N MET A 18 -6.65 13.01 -1.45
CA MET A 18 -5.80 11.83 -1.31
C MET A 18 -4.31 12.19 -1.32
N SER A 19 -3.89 13.15 -2.14
CA SER A 19 -2.50 13.62 -2.12
C SER A 19 -2.12 14.25 -0.78
N GLU A 20 -3.01 15.04 -0.18
CA GLU A 20 -2.79 15.67 1.13
C GLU A 20 -2.75 14.62 2.25
N PHE A 21 -3.62 13.61 2.17
CA PHE A 21 -3.60 12.45 3.07
C PHE A 21 -2.26 11.71 3.01
N VAL A 22 -1.82 11.30 1.82
CA VAL A 22 -0.54 10.58 1.64
C VAL A 22 0.63 11.40 2.18
N GLU A 23 0.65 12.70 1.89
CA GLU A 23 1.66 13.62 2.40
C GLU A 23 1.71 13.69 3.92
N SER A 24 0.54 13.73 4.57
CA SER A 24 0.46 13.73 6.03
C SER A 24 1.02 12.44 6.64
N GLU A 25 0.71 11.29 6.05
CA GLU A 25 1.13 9.98 6.53
C GLU A 25 2.62 9.74 6.33
N VAL A 26 3.15 10.13 5.18
CA VAL A 26 4.58 10.07 4.87
C VAL A 26 5.39 10.90 5.88
N ARG A 27 4.92 12.11 6.23
CA ARG A 27 5.53 12.94 7.29
C ARG A 27 5.42 12.29 8.66
N ARG A 28 4.23 11.80 9.02
CA ARG A 28 3.96 11.18 10.33
C ARG A 28 4.84 9.94 10.57
N LEU A 29 5.02 9.13 9.52
CA LEU A 29 5.81 7.89 9.57
C LEU A 29 7.32 8.11 9.33
N GLY A 30 7.72 9.30 8.84
CA GLY A 30 9.12 9.61 8.55
C GLY A 30 9.71 8.79 7.41
N VAL A 31 8.89 8.41 6.42
CA VAL A 31 9.31 7.59 5.27
C VAL A 31 9.22 8.38 3.96
N SER A 32 9.62 7.79 2.84
CA SER A 32 9.35 8.36 1.51
C SER A 32 7.97 7.94 0.98
N ARG A 33 7.41 8.70 0.03
CA ARG A 33 6.18 8.28 -0.69
C ARG A 33 6.32 6.88 -1.29
N ALA A 34 7.48 6.58 -1.87
CA ALA A 34 7.75 5.28 -2.49
C ALA A 34 7.71 4.14 -1.46
N GLU A 35 8.26 4.35 -0.27
CA GLU A 35 8.17 3.36 0.82
C GLU A 35 6.74 3.20 1.31
N PHE A 36 6.00 4.31 1.49
CA PHE A 36 4.60 4.27 1.90
C PHE A 36 3.75 3.45 0.91
N PHE A 37 3.86 3.72 -0.39
CA PHE A 37 3.13 2.97 -1.41
C PHE A 37 3.57 1.51 -1.52
N ARG A 38 4.87 1.19 -1.34
CA ARG A 38 5.33 -0.21 -1.30
C ARG A 38 4.65 -0.97 -0.16
N ARG A 39 4.66 -0.43 1.06
CA ARG A 39 3.98 -1.05 2.22
C ARG A 39 2.48 -1.20 1.99
N LEU A 40 1.83 -0.19 1.44
CA LEU A 40 0.39 -0.24 1.13
C LEU A 40 0.07 -1.35 0.11
N LEU A 41 0.89 -1.47 -0.94
CA LEU A 41 0.70 -2.50 -1.97
C LEU A 41 1.03 -3.91 -1.47
N ASP A 42 1.98 -4.05 -0.54
CA ASP A 42 2.27 -5.34 0.09
C ASP A 42 1.12 -5.77 1.00
N LEU A 43 0.57 -4.85 1.81
CA LEU A 43 -0.66 -5.11 2.58
C LEU A 43 -1.84 -5.47 1.67
N TYR A 44 -2.00 -4.77 0.53
CA TYR A 44 -3.03 -5.10 -0.46
C TYR A 44 -2.84 -6.52 -1.02
N ARG A 45 -1.60 -6.94 -1.31
CA ARG A 45 -1.29 -8.30 -1.78
C ARG A 45 -1.62 -9.36 -0.73
N GLU A 46 -1.28 -9.11 0.54
CA GLU A 46 -1.61 -10.00 1.66
C GLU A 46 -3.12 -10.10 1.88
N SER A 47 -3.82 -8.96 1.81
CA SER A 47 -5.28 -8.91 1.91
C SER A 47 -5.96 -9.71 0.80
N ARG A 48 -5.47 -9.59 -0.45
CA ARG A 48 -5.97 -10.38 -1.59
C ARG A 48 -5.79 -11.89 -1.43
N ARG A 49 -4.89 -12.33 -0.55
CA ARG A 49 -4.63 -13.73 -0.25
C ARG A 49 -5.32 -14.22 1.03
N GLU A 50 -6.12 -13.37 1.69
CA GLU A 50 -6.70 -13.63 3.00
C GLU A 50 -5.63 -13.99 4.05
N GLN A 51 -4.49 -13.29 4.01
CA GLN A 51 -3.31 -13.57 4.85
C GLN A 51 -2.93 -12.40 5.75
N VAL A 52 -3.83 -11.45 6.00
CA VAL A 52 -3.52 -10.37 6.94
C VAL A 52 -3.84 -10.83 8.35
N ASP A 53 -2.81 -11.10 9.14
CA ASP A 53 -2.99 -11.47 10.54
C ASP A 53 -3.24 -10.24 11.42
N CYS A 54 -4.26 -10.32 12.28
CA CYS A 54 -4.51 -9.29 13.27
C CYS A 54 -3.44 -9.34 14.37
N PHE A 55 -2.68 -8.26 14.56
CA PHE A 55 -1.68 -8.17 15.63
C PHE A 55 -2.25 -8.32 17.06
N ALA A 56 -3.55 -8.11 17.25
CA ALA A 56 -4.18 -8.18 18.56
C ALA A 56 -4.63 -9.60 18.95
N CYS A 57 -5.07 -10.43 17.99
CA CYS A 57 -5.69 -11.72 18.27
C CYS A 57 -5.22 -12.87 17.36
N GLY A 58 -4.35 -12.60 16.38
CA GLY A 58 -3.85 -13.60 15.43
C GLY A 58 -4.90 -14.16 14.47
N GLN A 59 -6.12 -13.62 14.47
CA GLN A 59 -7.15 -14.00 13.50
C GLN A 59 -6.91 -13.29 12.17
N THR A 60 -7.26 -13.93 11.06
CA THR A 60 -7.20 -13.33 9.74
C THR A 60 -8.20 -12.19 9.61
N VAL A 61 -7.72 -11.02 9.20
CA VAL A 61 -8.53 -9.86 8.83
C VAL A 61 -8.84 -9.91 7.34
N VAL A 62 -10.12 -10.01 7.01
CA VAL A 62 -10.58 -9.93 5.62
C VAL A 62 -11.04 -8.51 5.34
N PHE A 63 -10.28 -7.79 4.51
CA PHE A 63 -10.74 -6.53 3.94
C PHE A 63 -11.56 -6.84 2.69
N ASP A 64 -12.85 -6.47 2.69
CA ASP A 64 -13.63 -6.54 1.45
C ASP A 64 -13.23 -5.39 0.52
N LEU A 65 -12.36 -5.70 -0.44
CA LEU A 65 -11.85 -4.74 -1.41
C LEU A 65 -12.87 -4.40 -2.51
N ARG A 66 -14.07 -5.02 -2.50
CA ARG A 66 -15.16 -4.75 -3.46
C ARG A 66 -16.17 -3.73 -2.94
N SER A 67 -16.18 -3.47 -1.63
CA SER A 67 -17.05 -2.46 -1.02
C SER A 67 -16.45 -1.05 -1.16
N GLY A 68 -16.23 -0.62 -2.39
CA GLY A 68 -16.05 0.80 -2.72
C GLY A 68 -17.39 1.32 -3.22
N ARG A 69 -18.03 2.19 -2.45
CA ARG A 69 -19.23 2.92 -2.88
C ARG A 69 -18.81 4.10 -3.75
#